data_AF-A0A2S4Y4R7-F1
#
_entry.id   AF-A0A2S4Y4R7-F1
#
_cell.length_a   1.000
_cell.length_b   1.000
_cell.length_c   1.000
_cell.angle_alpha   90.00
_cell.angle_beta   90.00
_cell.angle_gamma   90.00
#
_symmetry.space_group_name_H-M   'P 1'
#
loop_
_entity.id
_entity.type
_entity.pdbx_description
1 polymer ?
#
loop_
_entity_poly.entity_id
_entity_poly.type
_entity_poly.pdbx_seq_one_letter_code
_entity_poly.pdbx_strand_id
1 'polypeptide(L)' 'MSTPPLASGPDGPTALRPLLDTVLDALQHGTRTRGGPLPAGGPEHVTALLHAAIGDVLPDDG' A
#
# COMPACT_ATOMS: atom_id res chain seq x y z
N MET A 1 26.02 -8.80 -1.96
CA MET A 1 24.85 -9.68 -2.14
C MET A 1 24.20 -9.28 -3.45
N SER A 2 24.16 -10.16 -4.45
CA SER A 2 23.45 -9.89 -5.71
C SER A 2 22.01 -10.37 -5.56
N THR A 3 21.04 -9.51 -5.88
CA THR A 3 19.64 -9.93 -5.96
C THR A 3 19.47 -10.93 -7.12
N PRO A 4 18.84 -12.10 -6.90
CA PRO A 4 18.59 -13.06 -7.97
C PRO A 4 17.64 -12.45 -9.01
N PRO A 5 17.72 -12.88 -10.28
CA PRO A 5 16.78 -12.44 -11.31
C PRO A 5 15.36 -12.90 -10.95
N LEU A 6 14.49 -11.96 -10.64
CA LEU A 6 13.13 -12.23 -10.15
C LEU A 6 12.12 -12.42 -11.29
N ALA A 7 12.37 -11.83 -12.45
CA ALA A 7 11.46 -11.80 -13.59
C ALA A 7 12.01 -12.57 -14.81
N SER A 8 13.18 -13.21 -14.67
CA SER A 8 13.87 -13.89 -15.77
C SER A 8 14.64 -15.10 -15.28
N GLY A 9 14.95 -16.03 -16.20
CA GLY A 9 15.64 -17.28 -15.91
C GLY A 9 14.72 -18.38 -15.34
N PRO A 10 15.23 -19.63 -15.27
CA PRO A 10 14.42 -20.80 -14.91
C PRO A 10 13.85 -20.75 -13.49
N ASP A 11 14.57 -20.09 -12.57
CA ASP A 11 14.18 -19.98 -11.15
C ASP A 11 13.40 -18.69 -10.82
N GLY A 12 13.29 -17.76 -11.78
CA GLY A 12 12.70 -16.42 -11.57
C GLY A 12 11.31 -16.45 -10.92
N PRO A 13 10.34 -17.23 -11.45
CA PRO A 13 9.02 -17.36 -10.82
C PRO A 13 9.05 -17.86 -9.38
N THR A 14 9.97 -18.79 -9.06
CA THR A 14 10.13 -19.34 -7.70
C THR A 14 10.75 -18.29 -6.78
N ALA A 15 11.73 -17.52 -7.26
CA ALA A 15 12.36 -16.45 -6.50
C ALA A 15 11.39 -15.27 -6.24
N LEU A 16 10.45 -15.01 -7.15
CA LEU A 16 9.45 -13.94 -7.02
C LEU A 16 8.34 -14.30 -6.02
N ARG A 17 8.01 -15.59 -5.89
CA ARG A 17 6.83 -16.05 -5.14
C ARG A 17 6.77 -15.55 -3.68
N PRO A 18 7.85 -15.61 -2.86
CA PRO A 18 7.80 -15.11 -1.49
C PRO A 18 7.50 -13.61 -1.40
N LEU A 19 7.96 -12.82 -2.37
CA LEU A 19 7.71 -11.38 -2.42
C LEU A 19 6.24 -11.10 -2.76
N LEU A 20 5.68 -11.85 -3.71
CA LEU A 20 4.27 -11.74 -4.06
C LEU A 20 3.38 -12.14 -2.88
N ASP A 21 3.69 -13.25 -2.21
CA ASP A 21 2.95 -13.73 -1.03
C ASP A 21 2.95 -12.65 0.08
N THR A 22 4.09 -12.00 0.30
CA THR A 22 4.22 -10.88 1.27
C THR A 22 3.32 -9.70 0.90
N VAL A 23 3.30 -9.31 -0.37
CA VAL A 23 2.47 -8.19 -0.85
C VAL A 23 0.98 -8.52 -0.69
N LEU A 24 0.58 -9.73 -1.09
CA LEU A 24 -0.82 -10.16 -0.99
C LEU A 24 -1.30 -10.23 0.46
N ASP A 25 -0.47 -10.75 1.37
CA ASP A 25 -0.79 -10.78 2.80
C ASP A 25 -0.91 -9.36 3.39
N ALA A 26 0.03 -8.46 3.05
CA ALA A 26 0.00 -7.07 3.50
C ALA A 26 -1.26 -6.34 2.99
N LEU A 27 -1.68 -6.57 1.74
CA LEU A 27 -2.90 -5.99 1.18
C LEU A 27 -4.16 -6.53 1.89
N GLN A 28 -4.21 -7.82 2.18
CA GLN A 28 -5.31 -8.42 2.93
C GLN A 28 -5.37 -7.88 4.37
N HIS A 29 -4.22 -7.76 5.02
CA HIS A 29 -4.11 -7.17 6.36
C HIS A 29 -4.59 -5.72 6.36
N GLY A 30 -4.10 -4.90 5.42
CA GLY A 30 -4.49 -3.49 5.29
C GLY A 30 -5.99 -3.30 5.02
N THR A 31 -6.61 -4.22 4.29
CA THR A 31 -8.07 -4.19 4.05
C THR A 31 -8.85 -4.45 5.34
N ARG A 32 -8.39 -5.41 6.15
CA ARG A 32 -9.01 -5.73 7.46
C ARG A 32 -8.84 -4.59 8.45
N THR A 33 -7.65 -3.99 8.55
CA THR A 33 -7.38 -2.91 9.51
C THR A 33 -8.17 -1.64 9.23
N ARG A 34 -8.39 -1.30 7.94
CA ARG A 34 -9.20 -0.14 7.54
C ARG A 34 -10.72 -0.38 7.66
N GLY A 35 -11.17 -1.63 7.80
CA GLY A 35 -12.59 -1.97 7.93
C GLY A 35 -13.40 -1.85 6.62
N GLY A 36 -12.74 -1.76 5.47
CA GLY A 36 -13.41 -1.61 4.18
C GLY A 36 -12.48 -1.22 3.02
N PRO A 37 -13.00 -1.16 1.78
CA PRO A 37 -12.26 -0.60 0.66
C PRO A 37 -11.98 0.90 0.88
N LEU A 38 -10.98 1.43 0.18
CA LEU A 38 -10.78 2.88 0.14
C LEU A 38 -12.02 3.56 -0.44
N PRO A 39 -12.36 4.79 0.02
CA PRO A 39 -13.43 5.57 -0.59
C PRO A 39 -13.21 5.68 -2.11
N ALA A 40 -14.28 5.55 -2.88
CA ALA A 40 -14.24 5.79 -4.31
C ALA A 40 -13.88 7.26 -4.61
N GLY A 41 -13.41 7.56 -5.82
CA GLY A 41 -13.11 8.93 -6.25
C GLY A 41 -11.63 9.32 -6.28
N GLY A 42 -10.74 8.39 -5.94
CA GLY A 42 -9.30 8.59 -6.11
C GLY A 42 -8.63 9.45 -5.02
N PRO A 43 -7.32 9.73 -5.17
CA PRO A 43 -6.50 10.37 -4.14
C PRO A 43 -6.99 11.77 -3.72
N GLU A 44 -7.43 12.58 -4.68
CA GLU A 44 -7.90 13.95 -4.44
C GLU A 44 -9.17 13.94 -3.60
N HIS A 45 -10.09 13.01 -3.88
CA HIS A 45 -11.32 12.85 -3.10
C HIS A 45 -11.03 12.41 -1.66
N VAL A 46 -10.14 11.42 -1.48
CA VAL A 46 -9.71 10.97 -0.15
C VAL A 46 -9.02 12.09 0.61
N THR A 47 -8.20 12.91 -0.06
CA THR A 47 -7.54 14.08 0.54
C THR A 47 -8.55 15.09 1.07
N ALA A 48 -9.58 15.41 0.26
CA ALA A 48 -10.64 16.33 0.67
C ALA A 48 -11.45 15.78 1.87
N LEU A 49 -11.78 14.48 1.85
CA LEU A 49 -12.46 13.82 2.96
C LEU A 49 -11.63 13.85 4.24
N LEU A 50 -10.32 13.59 4.12
CA LEU A 50 -9.42 13.60 5.26
C LEU A 50 -9.33 15.00 5.86
N HIS A 51 -9.08 16.02 5.03
CA HIS A 51 -9.00 17.42 5.47
C HIS A 51 -10.32 17.90 6.12
N ALA A 52 -11.47 17.47 5.60
CA ALA A 52 -12.76 17.76 6.22
C ALA A 52 -12.96 17.07 7.58
N ALA A 53 -12.39 15.86 7.75
CA ALA A 53 -12.55 15.07 8.98
C ALA A 53 -11.59 15.51 10.10
N ILE A 54 -10.35 15.85 9.77
CA ILE A 54 -9.31 16.16 10.77
C ILE A 54 -9.03 17.66 10.93
N GLY A 55 -9.47 18.49 9.98
CA GLY A 55 -9.16 19.92 9.97
C GLY A 55 -7.68 20.21 9.72
N ASP A 56 -7.25 21.41 10.07
CA ASP A 56 -5.82 21.74 10.09
C ASP A 56 -5.20 21.21 11.39
N VAL A 57 -4.24 20.30 11.26
CA VAL A 57 -3.65 19.56 12.39
C VAL A 57 -2.23 20.04 12.69
N LEU A 58 -1.63 20.80 11.78
CA LEU A 58 -0.29 21.34 11.97
C LEU A 58 -0.40 22.77 12.53
N PRO A 59 0.47 23.15 13.47
CA PRO A 59 0.54 24.53 13.92
C PRO A 59 1.06 25.44 12.79
N ASP A 60 0.64 26.70 12.82
CA ASP A 60 1.07 27.72 11.86
C ASP A 60 2.60 27.95 11.88
N ASP A 61 3.20 27.74 13.05
CA ASP A 61 4.64 27.85 13.29
C ASP A 61 5.18 26.57 13.97
N GLY A 62 6.40 26.18 13.61
CA GLY A 62 7.08 24.96 14.10
C GLY A 62 8.02 25.18 15.28
#